data_AF-A0A7C4N255-F1
#
_entry.id   AF-A0A7C4N255-F1
#
_cell.length_a   1.000
_cell.length_b   1.000
_cell.length_c   1.000
_cell.angle_alpha   90.00
_cell.angle_beta   90.00
_cell.angle_gamma   90.00
#
_symmetry.space_group_name_H-M   'P 1'
#
loop_
_entity.id
_entity.type
_entity.pdbx_description
1 polymer ?
#
loop_
_entity_poly.entity_id
_entity_poly.type
_entity_poly.pdbx_seq_one_letter_code
_entity_poly.pdbx_strand_id
1 'polypeptide(L)'
;MSFFDVIFVLPYPFSDHPSFPEGILRKALEAAGFRVGILETPFWQEKEPFTVHGKPRLFFAVVSGPVDSVVLNYTSARKRRREDLYQPGGEAYFDGYPRSIKYKIRPDRTTIVFANRLRELFHKAFTP
;
A
#
# COMPACT_ATOMS: atom_id res chain seq x y z
N MET A 1 -14.56 2.31 14.66
CA MET A 1 -14.82 3.24 13.52
C MET A 1 -13.57 4.08 13.31
N SER A 2 -13.15 4.34 12.07
CA SER A 2 -11.97 5.17 11.79
C SER A 2 -12.27 6.66 11.96
N PHE A 3 -11.26 7.44 12.34
CA PHE A 3 -11.31 8.90 12.28
C PHE A 3 -11.01 9.45 10.87
N PHE A 4 -10.56 8.62 9.93
CA PHE A 4 -10.16 9.06 8.59
C PHE A 4 -11.31 8.99 7.58
N ASP A 5 -11.33 9.96 6.67
CA ASP A 5 -12.25 9.98 5.53
C ASP A 5 -11.71 9.14 4.37
N VAL A 6 -10.40 9.22 4.12
CA VAL A 6 -9.67 8.43 3.13
C VAL A 6 -8.44 7.82 3.79
N ILE A 7 -8.14 6.55 3.52
CA ILE A 7 -6.90 5.91 3.98
C ILE A 7 -6.08 5.46 2.77
N PHE A 8 -4.89 6.01 2.59
CA PHE A 8 -3.92 5.51 1.62
C PHE A 8 -3.30 4.21 2.13
N VAL A 9 -3.16 3.22 1.24
CA VAL A 9 -2.50 1.95 1.55
C VAL A 9 -1.35 1.74 0.59
N LEU A 10 -0.13 1.75 1.13
CA LEU A 10 1.12 1.83 0.39
C LEU A 10 2.00 0.61 0.68
N PRO A 11 2.66 0.00 -0.32
CA PRO A 11 3.62 -1.07 -0.08
C PRO A 11 5.03 -0.53 0.22
N TYR A 12 5.18 0.70 0.70
CA TYR A 12 6.45 1.37 1.05
C TYR A 12 6.16 2.53 2.04
N PRO A 13 7.18 3.07 2.72
CA PRO A 13 7.01 4.23 3.58
C PRO A 13 6.57 5.46 2.79
N PHE A 14 5.61 6.23 3.32
CA PHE A 14 5.15 7.44 2.70
C PHE A 14 6.25 8.50 2.63
N SER A 15 6.27 9.23 1.52
CA SER A 15 7.09 10.41 1.35
C SER A 15 6.19 11.57 0.90
N ASP A 16 6.24 12.69 1.63
CA ASP A 16 5.57 13.93 1.21
C ASP A 16 6.36 14.63 0.11
N HIS A 17 6.48 13.97 -1.05
CA HIS A 17 7.26 14.45 -2.18
C HIS A 17 6.44 14.31 -3.49
N PRO A 18 6.47 15.33 -4.38
CA PRO A 18 5.63 15.35 -5.58
C PRO A 18 5.91 14.23 -6.59
N SER A 19 7.08 13.60 -6.54
CA SER A 19 7.38 12.40 -7.35
C SER A 19 6.57 11.16 -6.95
N PHE A 20 5.88 11.20 -5.80
CA PHE A 20 5.01 10.14 -5.34
C PHE A 20 3.55 10.58 -5.46
N PRO A 21 2.70 9.79 -6.16
CA PRO A 21 1.33 10.22 -6.46
C PRO A 21 0.50 10.50 -5.21
N GLU A 22 0.67 9.72 -4.15
CA GLU A 22 0.00 9.89 -2.87
C GLU A 22 0.38 11.18 -2.14
N GLY A 23 1.58 11.74 -2.36
CA GLY A 23 1.99 13.00 -1.75
C GLY A 23 1.14 14.16 -2.25
N ILE A 24 0.96 14.25 -3.59
CA ILE A 24 0.11 15.25 -4.22
C ILE A 24 -1.37 15.01 -3.88
N LEU A 25 -1.83 13.76 -3.99
CA LEU A 25 -3.24 13.42 -3.75
C LEU A 25 -3.64 13.66 -2.28
N ARG A 26 -2.78 13.33 -1.32
CA ARG A 26 -3.01 13.63 0.09
C ARG A 26 -3.19 15.12 0.30
N LYS A 27 -2.27 15.95 -0.19
CA LYS A 27 -2.37 17.41 -0.05
C LYS A 27 -3.63 17.97 -0.67
N ALA A 28 -4.02 17.47 -1.85
CA ALA A 28 -5.26 17.88 -2.50
C ALA A 28 -6.51 17.52 -1.67
N LEU A 29 -6.54 16.32 -1.09
CA LEU A 29 -7.65 15.87 -0.22
C LEU A 29 -7.71 16.63 1.10
N GLU A 30 -6.56 16.86 1.74
CA GLU A 30 -6.46 17.66 2.97
C GLU A 30 -6.89 19.12 2.73
N ALA A 31 -6.46 19.73 1.61
CA ALA A 31 -6.89 21.07 1.21
C ALA A 31 -8.40 21.17 0.94
N ALA A 32 -9.03 20.07 0.51
CA ALA A 32 -10.48 19.96 0.37
C ALA A 32 -11.22 19.65 1.69
N GLY A 33 -10.51 19.59 2.82
CA GLY A 33 -11.08 19.39 4.15
C GLY A 33 -11.29 17.93 4.56
N PHE A 34 -10.74 16.97 3.82
CA PHE A 34 -10.80 15.55 4.19
C PHE A 34 -9.68 15.17 5.16
N ARG A 35 -10.00 14.30 6.12
CA ARG A 35 -9.01 13.68 7.00
C ARG A 35 -8.40 12.48 6.29
N VAL A 36 -7.09 12.52 6.07
CA VAL A 36 -6.36 11.48 5.33
C VAL A 36 -5.49 10.67 6.28
N GLY A 37 -5.65 9.35 6.27
CA GLY A 37 -4.79 8.39 6.96
C GLY A 37 -3.84 7.69 5.99
N ILE A 38 -2.74 7.15 6.51
CA ILE A 38 -1.75 6.39 5.74
C ILE A 38 -1.46 5.07 6.45
N LEU A 39 -1.57 3.98 5.70
CA LEU A 39 -1.17 2.63 6.08
C LEU A 39 0.01 2.20 5.22
N GLU A 40 1.19 2.07 5.83
CA GLU A 40 2.44 1.76 5.14
C GLU A 40 2.84 0.32 5.34
N THR A 41 3.36 -0.31 4.28
CA THR A 41 4.00 -1.63 4.31
C THR A 41 3.20 -2.71 5.07
N PRO A 42 1.85 -2.81 4.93
CA PRO A 42 1.10 -3.80 5.68
C PRO A 42 1.55 -5.21 5.29
N PHE A 43 1.78 -6.08 6.27
CA PHE A 43 2.13 -7.47 6.02
C PHE A 43 0.96 -8.20 5.36
N TRP A 44 1.03 -8.37 4.04
CA TRP A 44 -0.11 -8.74 3.21
C TRP A 44 -0.44 -10.23 3.20
N GLN A 45 0.37 -11.06 3.87
CA GLN A 45 0.01 -12.46 4.12
C GLN A 45 -1.10 -12.58 5.18
N GLU A 46 -1.25 -11.55 6.01
CA GLU A 46 -2.21 -11.47 7.11
C GLU A 46 -3.23 -10.35 6.87
N LYS A 47 -4.34 -10.39 7.60
CA LYS A 47 -5.43 -9.40 7.43
C LYS A 47 -5.35 -8.30 8.49
N GLU A 48 -4.87 -8.68 9.66
CA GLU A 48 -4.74 -7.88 10.87
C GLU A 48 -4.02 -6.53 10.60
N PRO A 49 -2.93 -6.46 9.81
CA PRO A 49 -2.27 -5.19 9.51
C PRO A 49 -3.16 -4.17 8.78
N PHE A 50 -4.19 -4.61 8.03
CA PHE A 50 -5.11 -3.71 7.33
C PHE A 50 -6.21 -3.14 8.23
N THR A 51 -6.27 -3.58 9.49
CA THR A 51 -7.30 -3.14 10.45
C THR A 51 -6.85 -2.00 11.35
N VAL A 52 -5.55 -1.64 11.33
CA VAL A 52 -4.92 -0.65 12.22
C VAL A 52 -5.70 0.67 12.30
N HIS A 53 -6.12 1.19 11.14
CA HIS A 53 -6.87 2.45 11.06
C HIS A 53 -8.39 2.26 10.98
N GLY A 54 -8.88 1.02 11.01
CA GLY A 54 -10.30 0.69 10.80
C GLY A 54 -10.83 1.07 9.42
N LYS A 55 -12.16 1.09 9.29
CA LYS A 55 -12.84 1.46 8.04
C LYS A 55 -12.92 2.99 7.88
N PRO A 56 -12.45 3.57 6.77
CA PRO A 56 -12.58 5.00 6.48
C PRO A 56 -14.03 5.36 6.18
N ARG A 57 -14.37 6.64 6.33
CA ARG A 57 -15.73 7.13 6.02
C ARG A 57 -16.07 7.00 4.53
N LEU A 58 -15.12 7.29 3.64
CA LEU A 58 -15.34 7.32 2.19
C LEU A 58 -14.76 6.09 1.50
N PHE A 59 -13.43 5.94 1.47
CA PHE A 59 -12.79 4.83 0.76
C PHE A 59 -11.33 4.61 1.19
N PHE A 60 -10.79 3.44 0.81
CA PHE A 60 -9.36 3.17 0.85
C PHE A 60 -8.73 3.50 -0.51
N ALA A 61 -7.64 4.26 -0.51
CA ALA A 61 -6.87 4.62 -1.70
C ALA A 61 -5.63 3.73 -1.80
N VAL A 62 -5.72 2.64 -2.56
CA VAL A 62 -4.59 1.72 -2.74
C VAL A 62 -3.66 2.25 -3.80
N VAL A 63 -2.40 2.50 -3.45
CA VAL A 63 -1.38 3.03 -4.37
C VAL A 63 -0.20 2.07 -4.40
N SER A 64 0.08 1.51 -5.58
CA SER A 64 1.18 0.56 -5.78
C SER A 64 2.55 1.20 -5.89
N GLY A 65 2.65 2.52 -5.92
CA GLY A 65 3.88 3.27 -6.18
C GLY A 65 3.88 4.05 -7.49
N PRO A 66 4.89 4.90 -7.72
CA PRO A 66 5.07 5.65 -8.98
C PRO A 66 5.42 4.75 -10.18
N VAL A 67 5.79 3.48 -9.91
CA VAL A 67 6.08 2.46 -10.92
C VAL A 67 5.24 1.23 -10.61
N ASP A 68 4.81 0.49 -11.64
CA ASP A 68 4.08 -0.76 -11.47
C ASP A 68 4.87 -1.79 -10.64
N SER A 69 4.16 -2.50 -9.76
CA SER A 69 4.71 -3.51 -8.85
C SER A 69 5.46 -4.64 -9.56
N VAL A 70 5.00 -5.10 -10.72
CA VAL A 70 5.68 -6.16 -11.48
C VAL A 70 6.96 -5.61 -12.11
N VAL A 71 6.93 -4.38 -12.61
CA VAL A 71 8.12 -3.69 -13.13
C VAL A 71 9.16 -3.45 -12.03
N LEU A 72 8.73 -3.19 -10.79
CA LEU A 72 9.65 -3.12 -9.64
C LEU A 72 10.18 -4.48 -9.22
N ASN A 73 9.37 -5.52 -9.36
CA ASN A 73 9.74 -6.86 -8.90
C ASN A 73 10.62 -7.65 -9.86
N TYR A 74 10.58 -7.35 -11.16
CA TYR A 74 11.30 -8.08 -12.19
C TYR A 74 12.10 -7.18 -13.13
N THR A 75 13.19 -7.72 -13.64
CA THR A 75 13.90 -7.13 -14.79
C THR A 75 13.12 -7.37 -16.09
N SER A 76 13.51 -6.70 -17.16
CA SER A 76 12.97 -6.94 -18.51
C SER A 76 13.13 -8.40 -18.95
N ALA A 77 14.21 -9.07 -18.51
CA ALA A 77 14.45 -10.50 -18.73
C ALA A 77 13.68 -11.42 -17.74
N ARG A 78 12.67 -10.89 -17.03
CA ARG A 78 11.85 -11.58 -16.02
C ARG A 78 12.63 -12.17 -14.85
N LYS A 79 13.84 -11.69 -14.57
CA LYS A 79 14.60 -12.07 -13.36
C LYS A 79 14.09 -11.27 -12.17
N ARG A 80 13.89 -11.92 -11.03
CA ARG A 80 13.45 -11.23 -9.81
C ARG A 80 14.52 -10.28 -9.29
N ARG A 81 14.13 -9.03 -9.01
CA ARG A 81 14.99 -8.07 -8.32
C ARG A 81 15.08 -8.40 -6.83
N ARG A 82 16.29 -8.27 -6.28
CA ARG A 82 16.59 -8.49 -4.86
C ARG A 82 16.27 -7.25 -4.02
N GLU A 83 16.31 -6.08 -4.64
CA GLU A 83 16.06 -4.79 -4.03
C GLU A 83 14.75 -4.16 -4.53
N ASP A 84 14.18 -3.27 -3.72
CA ASP A 84 13.12 -2.33 -4.10
C ASP A 84 13.63 -0.93 -3.78
N LEU A 85 13.87 -0.12 -4.82
CA LEU A 85 14.49 1.21 -4.71
C LEU A 85 13.65 2.21 -3.90
N TYR A 86 12.37 1.91 -3.67
CA TYR A 86 11.47 2.74 -2.87
C TYR A 86 11.40 2.31 -1.40
N GLN A 87 12.15 1.28 -1.00
CA GLN A 87 12.26 0.85 0.39
C GLN A 87 13.52 1.43 1.04
N PRO A 88 13.48 1.72 2.36
CA PRO A 88 14.67 2.06 3.12
C PRO A 88 15.77 1.00 2.93
N GLY A 89 16.96 1.43 2.52
CA GLY A 89 18.09 0.53 2.26
C GLY A 89 17.91 -0.44 1.09
N GLY A 90 16.86 -0.30 0.28
CA GLY A 90 16.55 -1.24 -0.80
C GLY A 90 15.91 -2.56 -0.33
N GLU A 91 15.55 -2.67 0.95
CA GLU A 91 15.05 -3.91 1.56
C GLU A 91 13.72 -4.35 0.96
N ALA A 92 13.74 -5.33 0.07
CA ALA A 92 12.57 -5.72 -0.69
C ALA A 92 11.67 -6.75 0.02
N TYR A 93 12.12 -7.34 1.13
CA TYR A 93 11.45 -8.45 1.81
C TYR A 93 11.18 -8.10 3.27
N PHE A 94 10.07 -8.60 3.82
CA PHE A 94 9.81 -8.50 5.24
C PHE A 94 10.89 -9.26 6.03
N ASP A 95 11.35 -8.66 7.12
CA ASP A 95 12.37 -9.26 7.98
C ASP A 95 11.85 -10.52 8.69
N GLY A 96 12.75 -11.45 8.99
CA GLY A 96 12.40 -12.73 9.63
C GLY A 96 11.74 -13.77 8.72
N TYR A 97 11.57 -13.49 7.41
CA TYR A 97 10.96 -14.42 6.45
C TYR A 97 11.91 -14.84 5.30
N PRO A 98 11.68 -16.01 4.67
CA PRO A 98 12.43 -16.41 3.49
C PRO A 98 12.31 -15.41 2.34
N ARG A 99 13.42 -15.13 1.64
CA ARG A 99 13.47 -14.25 0.45
C ARG A 99 12.73 -14.87 -0.75
N SER A 100 11.40 -14.83 -0.70
CA SER A 100 10.49 -15.34 -1.73
C SER A 100 9.43 -14.29 -2.06
N ILE A 101 8.76 -14.44 -3.20
CA ILE A 101 7.73 -13.48 -3.64
C ILE A 101 6.59 -13.33 -2.63
N LYS A 102 6.32 -14.39 -1.84
CA LYS A 102 5.31 -14.40 -0.78
C LYS A 102 5.62 -13.40 0.34
N TYR A 103 6.89 -13.11 0.58
CA TYR A 103 7.35 -12.23 1.65
C TYR A 103 7.99 -10.96 1.12
N LYS A 104 7.75 -10.62 -0.15
CA LYS A 104 8.16 -9.34 -0.72
C LYS A 104 7.26 -8.24 -0.16
N ILE A 105 7.82 -7.11 0.28
CA ILE A 105 7.05 -6.01 0.88
C ILE A 105 6.04 -5.46 -0.14
N ARG A 106 6.48 -5.31 -1.40
CA ARG A 106 5.64 -5.00 -2.55
C ARG A 106 5.24 -6.27 -3.30
N PRO A 107 4.02 -6.80 -3.11
CA PRO A 107 3.56 -7.97 -3.86
C PRO A 107 3.35 -7.64 -5.34
N ASP A 108 3.49 -8.65 -6.19
CA ASP A 108 3.07 -8.55 -7.59
C ASP A 108 1.59 -8.16 -7.68
N ARG A 109 1.27 -7.21 -8.56
CA ARG A 109 -0.08 -6.65 -8.71
C ARG A 109 -0.62 -6.10 -7.39
N THR A 110 0.18 -5.27 -6.72
CA THR A 110 -0.11 -4.79 -5.35
C THR A 110 -1.53 -4.27 -5.18
N THR A 111 -2.03 -3.48 -6.13
CA THR A 111 -3.38 -2.92 -6.06
C THR A 111 -4.46 -3.99 -5.90
N ILE A 112 -4.33 -5.12 -6.60
CA ILE A 112 -5.27 -6.24 -6.52
C ILE A 112 -5.14 -6.93 -5.17
N VAL A 113 -3.91 -7.21 -4.73
CA VAL A 113 -3.64 -7.91 -3.46
C VAL A 113 -4.20 -7.11 -2.29
N PHE A 114 -3.87 -5.83 -2.20
CA PHE A 114 -4.33 -4.97 -1.10
C PHE A 114 -5.84 -4.72 -1.17
N ALA A 115 -6.42 -4.50 -2.36
CA ALA A 115 -7.87 -4.35 -2.51
C ALA A 115 -8.62 -5.62 -2.07
N ASN A 116 -8.10 -6.81 -2.38
CA ASN A 116 -8.70 -8.06 -1.92
C ASN A 116 -8.65 -8.19 -0.40
N ARG A 117 -7.52 -7.86 0.26
CA ARG A 117 -7.43 -7.84 1.73
C ARG A 117 -8.44 -6.89 2.37
N LEU A 118 -8.54 -5.68 1.84
CA LEU A 118 -9.50 -4.68 2.32
C LEU A 118 -10.95 -5.13 2.09
N ARG A 119 -11.25 -5.76 0.95
CA ARG A 119 -12.58 -6.34 0.69
C ARG A 119 -12.89 -7.46 1.68
N GLU A 120 -11.98 -8.41 1.88
CA GLU A 120 -12.17 -9.50 2.85
C GLU A 120 -12.55 -9.00 4.25
N LEU A 121 -12.03 -7.83 4.67
CA LEU A 121 -12.28 -7.22 5.96
C LEU A 121 -13.53 -6.33 6.00
N PHE A 122 -13.81 -5.57 4.93
CA PHE A 122 -14.76 -4.47 4.96
C PHE A 122 -15.92 -4.57 3.95
N HIS A 123 -16.05 -5.68 3.20
CA HIS A 123 -17.05 -5.88 2.13
C HIS A 123 -18.47 -5.48 2.53
N LYS A 124 -18.94 -5.88 3.73
CA LYS A 124 -20.32 -5.66 4.16
C LYS A 124 -20.62 -4.26 4.69
N ALA A 125 -19.61 -3.41 4.83
CA ALA A 125 -19.76 -2.14 5.54
C ALA A 125 -19.93 -0.94 4.61
N PHE A 126 -19.69 -1.04 3.30
CA PHE A 126 -19.80 0.05 2.31
C PHE A 126 -21.19 0.14 1.65
N THR A 127 -22.25 -0.16 2.41
CA THR A 127 -23.64 0.09 1.96
C THR A 127 -23.97 1.57 2.16
N PRO A 128 -24.61 2.26 1.18
CA PRO A 128 -25.04 3.65 1.33
C PRO A 128 -26.03 3.86 2.47
#